data_AF-A0AAV7L0J8-F1
#
_entry.id   AF-A0AAV7L0J8-F1
#
_cell.length_a   1.000
_cell.length_b   1.000
_cell.length_c   1.000
_cell.angle_alpha   90.00
_cell.angle_beta   90.00
_cell.angle_gamma   90.00
#
_symmetry.space_group_name_H-M   'P 1'
#
loop_
_entity.id
_entity.type
_entity.pdbx_description
1 polymer ?
#
loop_
_entity_poly.entity_id
_entity_poly.type
_entity_poly.pdbx_seq_one_letter_code
_entity_poly.pdbx_strand_id
1 'polypeptide(L)'
;MVTSMAPHGRCHGRNYYVHGGEGVKGISSCCEREDSAGVHRQHHRDVEEERLHRLDPKRALVFYLDRTKEFRVDDQLFVGYVGAKKGRAVQKRSISRWVVLCIKICYALAKKQPSEVLRAHCTRGKAASTTLARGVPVLDICQAASNVGFMAHVCETLLPG
;
A
#
# COMPACT_ATOMS: atom_id res chain seq x y z
N MET A 1 33.62 27.99 27.30
CA MET A 1 34.12 26.63 27.59
C MET A 1 33.47 25.69 26.60
N VAL A 2 34.22 25.19 25.62
CA VAL A 2 33.72 24.29 24.58
C VAL A 2 33.96 22.87 25.06
N THR A 3 32.91 22.13 25.39
CA THR A 3 33.05 20.73 25.77
C THR A 3 33.33 19.91 24.52
N SER A 4 34.53 19.32 24.48
CA SER A 4 35.03 18.44 23.43
C SER A 4 34.12 17.23 23.22
N MET A 5 33.58 17.06 22.01
CA MET A 5 32.91 15.83 21.57
C MET A 5 33.95 14.89 20.92
N ALA A 6 34.24 13.76 21.56
CA ALA A 6 35.09 12.72 20.99
C ALA A 6 34.26 11.78 20.08
N PRO A 7 34.75 11.42 18.87
CA PRO A 7 34.04 10.53 17.95
C PRO A 7 34.16 9.05 18.37
N HIS A 8 33.03 8.35 18.48
CA HIS A 8 32.97 6.95 18.91
C HIS A 8 32.97 5.89 17.78
N GLY A 9 33.17 6.29 16.51
CA GLY A 9 33.35 5.32 15.42
C GLY A 9 32.95 5.85 14.06
N ARG A 10 33.51 5.25 13.01
CA ARG A 10 33.33 5.63 11.60
C ARG A 10 32.66 4.47 10.85
N CYS A 11 31.42 4.67 10.39
CA CYS A 11 30.76 3.76 9.46
C CYS A 11 30.34 4.53 8.21
N HIS A 12 30.84 4.12 7.05
CA HIS A 12 30.51 4.67 5.72
C HIS A 12 30.65 6.20 5.61
N GLY A 13 31.73 6.74 6.18
CA GLY A 13 32.12 8.15 5.98
C GLY A 13 31.22 9.20 6.61
N ARG A 14 30.26 8.84 7.47
CA ARG A 14 29.43 9.80 8.23
C ARG A 14 29.66 9.66 9.73
N ASN A 15 29.80 10.80 10.40
CA ASN A 15 29.86 10.89 11.86
C ASN A 15 28.44 10.82 12.42
N TYR A 16 28.24 9.97 13.43
CA TYR A 16 26.99 9.90 14.18
C TYR A 16 27.20 10.52 15.56
N TYR A 17 26.27 11.38 15.97
CA TYR A 17 26.24 11.97 17.31
C TYR A 17 25.06 11.36 18.06
N VAL A 18 25.33 10.73 19.20
CA VAL A 18 24.28 10.25 20.11
C VAL A 18 23.95 11.40 21.05
N HIS A 19 22.72 11.90 20.99
CA HIS A 19 22.20 12.77 22.05
C HIS A 19 21.98 11.92 23.31
N GLY A 20 22.73 12.22 24.36
CA GLY A 20 22.52 11.64 25.68
C GLY A 20 21.18 12.13 26.24
N GLY A 21 20.20 11.22 26.29
CA GLY A 21 18.92 11.39 26.96
C GLY A 21 18.35 10.00 27.20
N GLU A 22 18.14 9.67 28.47
CA GLU A 22 17.82 8.34 28.96
C GLU A 22 16.53 7.77 28.34
N GLY A 23 16.59 6.48 27.97
CA GLY A 23 15.45 5.59 28.10
C GLY A 23 14.50 5.40 26.92
N VAL A 24 14.95 4.79 25.82
CA VAL A 24 14.20 3.71 25.14
C VAL A 24 15.12 2.93 24.22
N LYS A 25 15.39 1.66 24.52
CA LYS A 25 16.01 0.71 23.58
C LYS A 25 14.97 0.34 22.51
N GLY A 26 14.85 1.18 21.49
CA GLY A 26 14.13 0.85 20.27
C GLY A 26 14.89 -0.22 19.51
N ILE A 27 14.26 -1.37 19.27
CA ILE A 27 14.79 -2.45 18.45
C ILE A 27 14.84 -1.92 17.00
N SER A 28 16.01 -1.42 16.60
CA SER A 28 16.34 -1.12 15.20
C SER A 28 16.99 -2.34 14.59
N SER A 29 16.21 -3.16 13.88
CA SER A 29 16.69 -4.23 12.98
C SER A 29 15.46 -4.87 12.33
N CYS A 30 15.15 -4.64 11.06
CA CYS A 30 15.47 -5.60 9.98
C CYS A 30 15.03 -5.14 8.57
N CYS A 31 14.88 -3.84 8.29
CA CYS A 31 14.43 -3.37 6.96
C CYS A 31 15.50 -2.63 6.16
N GLU A 32 16.78 -2.88 6.42
CA GLU A 32 17.86 -2.40 5.55
C GLU A 32 18.18 -3.47 4.50
N ARG A 33 17.41 -3.48 3.43
CA ARG A 33 17.89 -3.96 2.14
C ARG A 33 17.81 -2.75 1.22
N GLU A 34 18.96 -2.26 0.78
CA GLU A 34 19.06 -1.13 -0.13
C GLU A 34 18.25 -1.46 -1.40
N ASP A 35 17.11 -0.78 -1.56
CA ASP A 35 16.26 -0.94 -2.73
C ASP A 35 16.91 -0.21 -3.90
N SER A 36 17.40 -0.98 -4.88
CA SER A 36 17.93 -0.51 -6.17
C SER A 36 16.86 0.17 -7.04
N ALA A 37 15.58 0.05 -6.67
CA ALA A 37 14.50 0.83 -7.22
C ALA A 37 14.57 2.21 -6.59
N GLY A 38 14.84 3.27 -7.37
CA GLY A 38 14.96 4.66 -6.92
C GLY A 38 13.70 5.29 -6.30
N VAL A 39 13.04 4.60 -5.37
CA VAL A 39 11.99 5.12 -4.50
C VAL A 39 12.71 5.99 -3.47
N HIS A 40 12.68 7.29 -3.74
CA HIS A 40 13.18 8.32 -2.84
C HIS A 40 12.83 7.98 -1.38
N ARG A 41 13.84 7.87 -0.52
CA ARG A 41 13.68 7.58 0.92
C ARG A 41 12.83 8.71 1.51
N GLN A 42 11.53 8.47 1.72
CA GLN A 42 10.61 9.50 2.18
C GLN A 42 10.84 9.75 3.67
N HIS A 43 11.13 11.00 4.02
CA HIS A 43 11.10 11.42 5.41
C HIS A 43 9.65 11.46 5.88
N HIS A 44 9.33 10.67 6.89
CA HIS A 44 8.00 10.62 7.50
C HIS A 44 7.99 11.57 8.69
N ARG A 45 7.04 12.51 8.73
CA ARG A 45 6.83 13.45 9.83
C ARG A 45 6.27 12.74 11.06
N ASP A 46 5.42 11.73 10.86
CA ASP A 46 4.82 10.93 11.93
C ASP A 46 4.48 9.49 11.48
N VAL A 47 3.98 8.69 12.42
CA VAL A 47 3.62 7.27 12.23
C VAL A 47 2.42 7.08 11.29
N GLU A 48 1.49 8.03 11.26
CA GLU A 48 0.31 7.92 10.40
C GLU A 48 0.67 8.21 8.95
N GLU A 49 1.53 9.19 8.70
CA GLU A 49 2.11 9.45 7.38
C GLU A 49 2.90 8.24 6.87
N GLU A 50 3.68 7.58 7.73
CA GLU A 50 4.33 6.32 7.38
C GLU A 50 3.31 5.23 7.00
N ARG A 51 2.25 5.08 7.81
CA ARG A 51 1.20 4.09 7.56
C ARG A 51 0.48 4.36 6.23
N LEU A 52 0.17 5.61 5.92
CA LEU A 52 -0.48 6.03 4.68
C LEU A 52 0.43 5.83 3.46
N HIS A 53 1.72 6.11 3.60
CA HIS A 53 2.70 5.87 2.54
C HIS A 53 2.83 4.38 2.16
N ARG A 54 2.60 3.46 3.12
CA ARG A 54 2.53 2.02 2.83
C ARG A 54 1.26 1.61 2.07
N LEU A 55 0.26 2.48 2.00
CA LEU A 55 -0.99 2.29 1.26
C LEU A 55 -0.99 2.99 -0.11
N ASP A 56 0.12 3.64 -0.50
CA ASP A 56 0.23 4.35 -1.77
C ASP A 56 0.30 3.37 -2.96
N PRO A 57 -0.74 3.30 -3.82
CA PRO A 57 -0.73 2.41 -4.97
C PRO A 57 0.34 2.78 -6.00
N LYS A 58 0.75 4.05 -6.11
CA LYS A 58 1.79 4.47 -7.06
C LYS A 58 3.12 3.87 -6.68
N ARG A 59 3.50 3.95 -5.40
CA ARG A 59 4.73 3.31 -4.88
C ARG A 59 4.71 1.80 -5.07
N ALA A 60 3.58 1.16 -4.76
CA ALA A 60 3.43 -0.28 -4.95
C ALA A 60 3.60 -0.68 -6.43
N LEU A 61 3.05 0.11 -7.37
CA LEU A 61 3.20 -0.13 -8.81
C LEU A 61 4.63 0.09 -9.31
N VAL A 62 5.32 1.14 -8.85
CA VAL A 62 6.74 1.35 -9.21
C VAL A 62 7.59 0.16 -8.78
N PHE A 63 7.39 -0.30 -7.54
CA PHE A 63 8.09 -1.49 -7.04
C PHE A 63 7.74 -2.74 -7.85
N TYR A 64 6.47 -2.94 -8.20
CA TYR A 64 6.04 -4.06 -9.02
C TYR A 64 6.67 -4.03 -10.43
N LEU A 65 6.72 -2.86 -11.07
CA LEU A 65 7.31 -2.70 -12.39
C LEU A 65 8.82 -3.00 -12.37
N ASP A 66 9.53 -2.50 -11.36
CA ASP A 66 10.95 -2.79 -11.17
C ASP A 66 11.20 -4.29 -11.00
N ARG A 67 10.46 -4.93 -10.08
CA ARG A 67 10.58 -6.38 -9.81
C ARG A 67 10.21 -7.28 -10.98
N THR A 68 9.40 -6.80 -11.92
CA THR A 68 8.96 -7.58 -13.09
C THR A 68 9.74 -7.25 -14.35
N LYS A 69 10.56 -6.20 -14.33
CA LYS A 69 11.26 -5.64 -15.50
C LYS A 69 12.07 -6.69 -16.27
N GLU A 70 12.82 -7.53 -15.56
CA GLU A 70 13.78 -8.47 -16.18
C GLU A 70 13.13 -9.58 -17.01
N PHE A 71 11.88 -9.92 -16.73
CA PHE A 71 11.20 -11.04 -17.38
C PHE A 71 9.90 -10.64 -18.06
N ARG A 72 9.59 -9.35 -18.11
CA ARG A 72 8.39 -8.82 -18.74
C ARG A 72 8.50 -9.01 -20.26
N VAL A 73 7.44 -9.60 -20.83
CA VAL A 73 7.28 -9.83 -22.28
C VAL A 73 6.13 -9.01 -22.84
N ASP A 74 5.13 -8.70 -22.01
CA ASP A 74 3.91 -8.00 -22.40
C ASP A 74 3.84 -6.61 -21.74
N ASP A 75 3.23 -5.65 -22.43
CA ASP A 75 3.07 -4.27 -21.97
C ASP A 75 1.94 -4.09 -20.96
N GLN A 76 1.09 -5.10 -20.74
CA GLN A 76 0.02 -5.05 -19.74
C GLN A 76 0.56 -4.87 -18.31
N LEU A 77 -0.05 -3.98 -17.53
CA LEU A 77 0.45 -3.60 -16.19
C LEU A 77 0.77 -4.80 -15.30
N PHE A 78 -0.07 -5.83 -15.27
CA PHE A 78 0.16 -7.05 -14.49
C PHE A 78 0.58 -8.22 -15.40
N VAL A 79 1.74 -8.82 -15.09
CA VAL A 79 2.30 -9.99 -15.75
C VAL A 79 2.40 -11.20 -14.82
N GLY A 80 2.32 -12.39 -15.41
CA GLY A 80 2.54 -13.64 -14.69
C GLY A 80 3.97 -13.71 -14.17
N TYR A 81 4.17 -14.30 -12.99
CA TYR A 81 5.49 -14.38 -12.34
C TYR A 81 6.02 -15.82 -12.19
N VAL A 82 5.28 -16.83 -12.67
CA VAL A 82 5.61 -18.24 -12.48
C VAL A 82 5.32 -19.09 -13.72
N GLY A 83 6.16 -20.11 -13.94
CA GLY A 83 5.99 -21.12 -14.98
C GLY A 83 5.97 -20.57 -16.40
N ALA A 84 5.30 -21.28 -17.31
CA ALA A 84 5.20 -20.94 -18.73
C ALA A 84 4.49 -19.60 -19.04
N LYS A 85 3.82 -19.01 -18.05
CA LYS A 85 3.13 -17.71 -18.16
C LYS A 85 3.95 -16.55 -17.59
N LYS A 86 5.19 -16.80 -17.14
CA LYS A 86 6.07 -15.75 -16.63
C LYS A 86 6.29 -14.69 -17.72
N GLY A 87 6.11 -13.42 -17.36
CA GLY A 87 6.29 -12.28 -18.25
C GLY A 87 5.10 -11.91 -19.13
N ARG A 88 4.11 -12.80 -19.27
CA ARG A 88 2.93 -12.56 -20.13
C ARG A 88 1.79 -11.91 -19.36
N ALA A 89 0.89 -11.23 -20.06
CA ALA A 89 -0.29 -10.59 -19.46
C ALA A 89 -1.11 -11.55 -18.58
N VAL A 90 -1.54 -11.04 -17.42
CA VAL A 90 -2.41 -11.76 -16.50
C VAL A 90 -3.88 -11.62 -16.92
N GLN A 91 -4.63 -12.71 -16.87
CA GLN A 91 -6.07 -12.68 -17.13
C GLN A 91 -6.84 -11.99 -16.00
N LYS A 92 -7.94 -11.31 -16.33
CA LYS A 92 -8.86 -10.66 -15.36
C LYS A 92 -9.27 -11.59 -14.21
N ARG A 93 -9.52 -12.87 -14.50
CA ARG A 93 -9.86 -13.91 -13.50
C ARG A 93 -8.75 -14.13 -12.48
N SER A 94 -7.49 -14.12 -12.91
CA SER A 94 -6.33 -14.27 -12.03
C SER A 94 -6.16 -13.06 -11.11
N ILE A 95 -6.34 -11.84 -11.63
CA ILE A 95 -6.32 -10.61 -10.81
C ILE A 95 -7.43 -10.67 -9.75
N SER A 96 -8.65 -11.02 -10.15
CA SER A 96 -9.77 -11.19 -9.22
C SER A 96 -9.43 -12.20 -8.11
N ARG A 97 -8.81 -13.33 -8.47
CA ARG A 97 -8.38 -14.34 -7.49
C ARG A 97 -7.30 -13.81 -6.55
N TRP A 98 -6.32 -13.05 -7.05
CA TRP A 98 -5.27 -12.45 -6.23
C TRP A 98 -5.83 -11.45 -5.21
N VAL A 99 -6.78 -10.60 -5.62
CA VAL A 99 -7.45 -9.66 -4.72
C VAL A 99 -8.18 -10.41 -3.60
N VAL A 100 -8.99 -11.42 -3.95
CA VAL A 100 -9.72 -12.22 -2.95
C VAL A 100 -8.76 -12.96 -2.01
N LEU A 101 -7.68 -13.52 -2.55
CA LEU A 101 -6.68 -14.22 -1.74
C LEU A 101 -5.97 -13.27 -0.77
N CYS A 102 -5.58 -12.08 -1.24
CA CYS A 102 -4.97 -11.05 -0.41
C CYS A 102 -5.89 -10.66 0.76
N ILE A 103 -7.17 -10.41 0.49
CA ILE A 103 -8.16 -10.10 1.53
C ILE A 103 -8.27 -11.24 2.54
N LYS A 104 -8.36 -12.50 2.07
CA LYS A 104 -8.40 -13.67 2.96
C LYS A 104 -7.17 -13.76 3.87
N ILE A 105 -5.98 -13.51 3.32
CA ILE A 105 -4.72 -13.50 4.09
C ILE A 105 -4.78 -12.40 5.16
N CYS A 106 -5.23 -11.19 4.81
CA CYS A 106 -5.37 -10.10 5.79
C CYS A 106 -6.32 -10.45 6.94
N TYR A 107 -7.47 -11.07 6.64
CA TYR A 107 -8.41 -11.53 7.67
C TYR A 107 -7.79 -12.60 8.57
N ALA A 108 -7.08 -13.58 7.99
CA ALA A 108 -6.38 -14.61 8.74
C ALA A 108 -5.30 -14.03 9.67
N LEU A 109 -4.48 -13.10 9.17
CA LEU A 109 -3.47 -12.39 9.97
C LEU A 109 -4.10 -11.57 11.10
N ALA A 110 -5.28 -10.98 10.86
CA ALA A 110 -6.04 -10.27 11.87
C ALA A 110 -6.83 -11.18 12.82
N LYS A 111 -6.76 -12.52 12.65
CA LYS A 111 -7.55 -13.51 13.39
C LYS A 111 -9.07 -13.23 13.35
N LYS A 112 -9.56 -12.73 12.20
CA LYS A 112 -10.97 -12.42 11.96
C LYS A 112 -11.51 -13.26 10.82
N GLN A 113 -12.82 -13.53 10.84
CA GLN A 113 -13.51 -14.13 9.70
C GLN A 113 -14.20 -13.04 8.85
N PRO A 114 -14.18 -13.15 7.52
CA PRO A 114 -14.96 -12.26 6.67
C PRO A 114 -16.46 -12.54 6.87
N SER A 115 -17.25 -11.47 7.01
CA SER A 115 -18.71 -11.56 7.24
C SER A 115 -19.52 -11.99 6.03
N GLU A 116 -18.93 -11.94 4.83
CA GLU A 116 -19.61 -12.09 3.55
C GLU A 116 -18.75 -12.87 2.55
N VAL A 117 -19.37 -13.38 1.48
CA VAL A 117 -18.65 -14.01 0.36
C VAL A 117 -17.74 -12.98 -0.32
N LEU A 118 -16.42 -13.20 -0.21
CA LEU A 118 -15.42 -12.31 -0.79
C LEU A 118 -15.38 -12.42 -2.32
N ARG A 119 -15.73 -11.33 -3.01
CA ARG A 119 -15.51 -11.13 -4.45
C ARG A 119 -14.62 -9.92 -4.66
N ALA A 120 -13.80 -9.92 -5.71
CA ALA A 120 -12.95 -8.77 -6.02
C ALA A 120 -13.76 -7.48 -6.24
N HIS A 121 -14.98 -7.59 -6.76
CA HIS A 121 -15.88 -6.44 -6.93
C HIS A 121 -16.31 -5.81 -5.58
N CYS A 122 -16.40 -6.59 -4.51
CA CYS A 122 -16.75 -6.09 -3.17
C CYS A 122 -15.75 -5.04 -2.67
N THR A 123 -14.48 -5.11 -3.10
CA THR A 123 -13.46 -4.10 -2.76
C THR A 123 -13.89 -2.70 -3.18
N ARG A 124 -14.51 -2.55 -4.37
CA ARG A 124 -15.02 -1.27 -4.85
C ARG A 124 -16.21 -0.79 -4.02
N GLY A 125 -17.14 -1.69 -3.69
CA GLY A 125 -18.28 -1.40 -2.82
C GLY A 125 -17.83 -0.93 -1.44
N LYS A 126 -16.94 -1.67 -0.77
CA LYS A 126 -16.40 -1.31 0.55
C LYS A 126 -15.61 0.00 0.50
N ALA A 127 -14.87 0.27 -0.58
CA ALA A 127 -14.17 1.55 -0.76
C ALA A 127 -15.17 2.72 -0.80
N ALA A 128 -16.21 2.62 -1.62
CA ALA A 128 -17.26 3.63 -1.73
C ALA A 128 -18.04 3.82 -0.41
N SER A 129 -18.40 2.74 0.27
CA SER A 129 -19.03 2.81 1.59
C SER A 129 -18.12 3.47 2.62
N THR A 130 -16.81 3.19 2.59
CA THR A 130 -15.84 3.78 3.52
C THR A 130 -15.67 5.27 3.26
N THR A 131 -15.63 5.71 2.00
CA THR A 131 -15.52 7.15 1.67
C THR A 131 -16.81 7.90 2.03
N LEU A 132 -17.97 7.29 1.82
CA LEU A 132 -19.26 7.85 2.23
C LEU A 132 -19.32 8.02 3.75
N ALA A 133 -18.94 6.99 4.51
CA ALA A 133 -18.88 7.05 5.98
C ALA A 133 -17.88 8.10 6.50
N ARG A 134 -16.91 8.51 5.68
CA ARG A 134 -15.96 9.59 5.98
C ARG A 134 -16.46 10.98 5.56
N GLY A 135 -17.68 11.09 5.06
CA GLY A 135 -18.29 12.36 4.68
C GLY A 135 -17.83 12.91 3.31
N VAL A 136 -17.21 12.09 2.46
CA VAL A 136 -16.86 12.51 1.10
C VAL A 136 -18.16 12.73 0.29
N PRO A 137 -18.31 13.85 -0.44
CA PRO A 137 -19.50 14.12 -1.24
C PRO A 137 -19.82 12.98 -2.21
N VAL A 138 -21.10 12.63 -2.32
CA VAL A 138 -21.55 11.53 -3.19
C VAL A 138 -21.15 11.76 -4.65
N LEU A 139 -21.16 13.02 -5.11
CA LEU A 139 -20.74 13.38 -6.46
C LEU A 139 -19.28 12.99 -6.73
N ASP A 140 -18.38 13.31 -5.79
CA ASP A 140 -16.96 12.97 -5.88
C ASP A 140 -16.75 11.45 -5.85
N ILE A 141 -17.51 10.72 -5.02
CA ILE A 141 -17.49 9.26 -4.98
C ILE A 141 -17.92 8.68 -6.33
N CYS A 142 -18.98 9.22 -6.94
CA CYS A 142 -19.48 8.74 -8.23
C CYS A 142 -18.49 8.99 -9.36
N GLN A 143 -17.90 10.19 -9.38
CA GLN A 143 -16.87 10.57 -10.33
C GLN A 143 -15.65 9.66 -10.21
N ALA A 144 -15.14 9.46 -8.99
CA ALA A 144 -14.00 8.58 -8.73
C ALA A 144 -14.31 7.11 -9.05
N ALA A 145 -15.53 6.65 -8.76
CA ALA A 145 -15.92 5.29 -9.07
C ALA A 145 -16.05 5.08 -10.59
N SER A 146 -16.31 6.08 -11.42
CA SER A 146 -16.71 5.89 -12.83
C SER A 146 -18.01 5.06 -12.96
N ASN A 147 -18.94 5.21 -12.02
CA ASN A 147 -20.21 4.48 -12.01
C ASN A 147 -21.38 5.46 -12.17
N VAL A 148 -22.01 5.47 -13.34
CA VAL A 148 -23.29 6.17 -13.55
C VAL A 148 -24.42 5.47 -12.77
N GLY A 149 -24.31 4.16 -12.52
CA GLY A 149 -25.31 3.36 -11.79
C GLY A 149 -25.25 3.43 -10.25
N PHE A 150 -24.18 3.98 -9.66
CA PHE A 150 -24.11 4.16 -8.19
C PHE A 150 -25.02 5.29 -7.71
N MET A 151 -25.36 6.24 -8.61
CA MET A 151 -26.38 7.27 -8.38
C MET A 151 -27.75 6.67 -8.06
N ALA A 152 -28.17 5.61 -8.76
CA ALA A 152 -29.50 5.04 -8.58
C ALA A 152 -29.68 4.44 -7.17
N HIS A 153 -28.74 3.63 -6.70
CA HIS A 153 -28.91 2.95 -5.42
C HIS A 153 -28.64 3.83 -4.19
N VAL A 154 -27.77 4.85 -4.31
CA VAL A 154 -27.47 5.80 -3.23
C VAL A 154 -28.54 6.88 -3.13
N CYS A 155 -29.09 7.35 -4.24
CA CYS A 155 -30.19 8.34 -4.22
C CYS A 155 -31.48 7.72 -3.63
N GLU A 156 -31.75 6.44 -3.91
CA GLU A 156 -32.99 5.76 -3.48
C GLU A 156 -32.97 5.31 -2.00
N THR A 157 -31.79 5.23 -1.36
CA THR A 157 -31.67 4.81 0.05
C THR A 157 -31.37 5.93 1.04
N LEU A 158 -30.97 7.12 0.59
CA LEU A 158 -30.56 8.22 1.47
C LEU A 158 -31.41 9.50 1.35
N LEU A 159 -32.39 9.54 0.44
CA LEU A 159 -33.41 10.59 0.41
C LEU A 159 -34.80 9.95 0.33
N PRO A 160 -35.36 9.43 1.44
CA PRO A 160 -36.80 9.33 1.52
C PRO A 160 -37.36 10.76 1.44
N GLY A 161 -38.26 10.99 0.48
CA GLY A 161 -39.05 12.22 0.41
C GLY A 161 -39.91 12.42 1.66
#